data_AF-A0A7D8USX5-F1
#
_entry.id   AF-A0A7D8USX5-F1
#
_cell.length_a   1.000
_cell.length_b   1.000
_cell.length_c   1.000
_cell.angle_alpha   90.00
_cell.angle_beta   90.00
_cell.angle_gamma   90.00
#
_symmetry.space_group_name_H-M   'P 1'
#
loop_
_entity.id
_entity.type
_entity.pdbx_description
1 polymer ?
#
loop_
_entity_poly.entity_id
_entity_poly.type
_entity_poly.pdbx_seq_one_letter_code
_entity_poly.pdbx_strand_id
1 'polypeptide(L)'
;MSSETPIHDSLPYIDTQPTPSQRTAAQSLIDAETELPTGPQPQHHASLPPLPPQHFSPVLEKEMLRVAAQDPLDAIDRTRYESLSPPSPSPSPSSSTSSSSTTRKWQQTLAQAYTAQTYLSARSTNLGLLNEFGKNSWLVGNAQLEDILRGLEREVEGVKAEIDAVVVERRGAQEGVRGEVQGLEEGWRKGVGRVLEVEVAAEGVRREILERRREGAR
;
A
#
# COMPACT_ATOMS: atom_id res chain seq x y z
N MET A 1 7.05 30.22 12.41
CA MET A 1 8.30 29.44 12.55
C MET A 1 8.62 28.95 11.16
N SER A 2 9.65 29.51 10.54
CA SER A 2 10.07 29.15 9.18
C SER A 2 10.38 27.66 9.15
N SER A 3 9.55 26.88 8.46
CA SER A 3 9.86 25.50 8.10
C SER A 3 10.88 25.54 6.96
N GLU A 4 12.14 25.85 7.29
CA GLU A 4 13.23 25.53 6.38
C GLU A 4 13.23 24.02 6.25
N THR A 5 12.91 23.52 5.06
CA THR A 5 13.05 22.10 4.77
C THR A 5 14.54 21.82 4.85
N PRO A 6 15.01 20.99 5.80
CA PRO A 6 16.42 20.65 5.85
C PRO A 6 16.78 19.95 4.53
N ILE A 7 17.64 20.58 3.75
CA ILE A 7 18.17 19.99 2.52
C ILE A 7 19.20 18.97 2.98
N HIS A 8 18.78 17.70 3.05
CA HIS A 8 19.68 16.58 3.27
C HIS A 8 20.32 16.22 1.93
N ASP A 9 21.54 16.70 1.71
CA ASP A 9 22.28 16.34 0.49
C ASP A 9 22.79 14.90 0.62
N SER A 10 22.25 14.02 -0.20
CA SER A 10 22.73 12.66 -0.39
C SER A 10 22.92 12.48 -1.88
N LEU A 11 24.08 11.95 -2.29
CA LEU A 11 24.48 11.94 -3.69
C LEU A 11 24.68 10.50 -4.20
N PRO A 12 23.61 9.69 -4.34
CA PRO A 12 23.72 8.27 -4.66
C PRO A 12 24.48 7.91 -5.95
N TYR A 13 24.60 8.82 -6.91
CA TYR A 13 25.31 8.57 -8.17
C TYR A 13 26.83 8.78 -8.07
N ILE A 14 27.31 9.50 -7.05
CA ILE A 14 28.76 9.71 -6.81
C ILE A 14 29.23 9.03 -5.52
N ASP A 15 28.37 8.92 -4.52
CA ASP A 15 28.68 8.30 -3.24
C ASP A 15 28.84 6.80 -3.38
N THR A 16 29.81 6.24 -2.64
CA THR A 16 29.98 4.79 -2.58
C THR A 16 28.79 4.17 -1.87
N GLN A 17 28.20 3.12 -2.45
CA GLN A 17 27.09 2.43 -1.80
C GLN A 17 27.52 1.88 -0.43
N PRO A 18 26.70 2.11 0.62
CA PRO A 18 27.02 1.62 1.96
C PRO A 18 27.00 0.09 1.96
N THR A 19 28.05 -0.47 2.54
CA THR A 19 28.18 -1.91 2.80
C THR A 19 27.08 -2.40 3.76
N PRO A 20 26.73 -3.69 3.76
CA PRO A 20 25.71 -4.21 4.66
C PRO A 20 25.96 -3.88 6.14
N SER A 21 27.22 -3.94 6.60
CA SER A 21 27.60 -3.59 7.97
C SER A 21 27.37 -2.11 8.29
N GLN A 22 27.70 -1.21 7.36
CA GLN A 22 27.42 0.22 7.50
C GLN A 22 25.92 0.51 7.55
N ARG A 23 25.10 -0.22 6.78
CA ARG A 23 23.64 -0.10 6.84
C ARG A 23 23.09 -0.56 8.19
N THR A 24 23.55 -1.70 8.71
CA THR A 24 23.15 -2.18 10.04
C THR A 24 23.57 -1.21 11.13
N ALA A 25 24.78 -0.65 11.05
CA ALA A 25 25.24 0.37 12.00
C ALA A 25 24.37 1.64 11.93
N ALA A 26 24.09 2.16 10.73
CA ALA A 26 23.21 3.30 10.54
C ALA A 26 21.80 3.03 11.09
N GLN A 27 21.25 1.84 10.83
CA GLN A 27 19.96 1.44 11.35
C GLN A 27 19.95 1.38 12.88
N SER A 28 20.99 0.82 13.50
CA SER A 28 21.09 0.79 14.97
C SER A 28 21.14 2.19 15.61
N LEU A 29 21.75 3.16 14.93
CA LEU A 29 21.76 4.56 15.38
C LEU A 29 20.38 5.21 15.23
N ILE A 30 19.69 4.95 14.12
CA ILE A 30 18.30 5.41 13.91
C ILE A 30 17.40 4.83 15.00
N ASP A 31 17.50 3.52 15.25
CA ASP A 31 16.70 2.83 16.25
C ASP A 31 16.93 3.44 17.65
N ALA A 32 18.20 3.66 18.04
CA ALA A 32 18.55 4.30 19.30
C ALA A 32 17.98 5.73 19.44
N GLU A 33 17.98 6.52 18.36
CA GLU A 33 17.36 7.86 18.35
C GLU A 33 15.83 7.81 18.38
N THR A 34 15.21 6.79 17.79
CA THR A 34 13.77 6.59 17.89
C THR A 34 13.32 6.09 19.26
N GLU A 35 14.19 5.38 20.00
CA GLU A 35 13.94 4.94 21.37
C GLU A 35 14.10 6.06 22.40
N LEU A 36 14.84 7.12 22.07
CA LEU A 36 14.95 8.30 22.92
C LEU A 36 13.57 8.97 23.09
N PRO A 37 13.11 9.26 24.32
CA PRO A 37 11.80 9.87 24.56
C PRO A 37 11.75 11.33 24.11
N THR A 38 11.67 11.56 22.80
CA THR A 38 11.53 12.90 22.22
C THR A 38 10.05 13.29 22.21
N GLY A 39 9.51 13.64 23.39
CA GLY A 39 8.15 14.13 23.55
C GLY A 39 7.04 13.12 23.20
N PRO A 40 5.75 13.53 23.27
CA PRO A 40 4.64 12.70 22.84
C PRO A 40 4.72 12.51 21.32
N GLN A 41 5.25 11.36 20.89
CA GLN A 41 5.18 10.92 19.51
C GLN A 41 3.70 10.90 19.11
N PRO A 42 3.28 11.71 18.12
CA PRO A 42 1.90 11.67 17.70
C PRO A 42 1.63 10.27 17.13
N GLN A 43 0.62 9.58 17.65
CA GLN A 43 0.21 8.25 17.20
C GLN A 43 -0.16 8.21 15.70
N HIS A 44 -0.29 9.39 15.09
CA HIS A 44 -0.59 9.61 13.68
C HIS A 44 0.40 10.62 13.09
N HIS A 45 0.76 10.42 11.83
CA HIS A 45 1.62 11.35 11.09
C HIS A 45 1.03 12.76 11.10
N ALA A 46 1.85 13.79 11.33
CA ALA A 46 1.39 15.18 11.50
C ALA A 46 0.64 15.76 10.28
N SER A 47 0.83 15.18 9.08
CA SER A 47 0.09 15.57 7.87
C SER A 47 -1.27 14.90 7.73
N LEU A 48 -1.62 13.95 8.59
CA LEU A 48 -2.91 13.30 8.55
C LEU A 48 -3.91 14.11 9.40
N PRO A 49 -5.09 14.44 8.85
CA PRO A 49 -6.15 15.00 9.67
C PRO A 49 -6.54 14.01 10.77
N PRO A 50 -7.05 14.48 11.93
CA PRO A 50 -7.58 13.60 12.96
C PRO A 50 -8.65 12.70 12.36
N LEU A 51 -8.69 11.44 12.78
CA LEU A 51 -9.71 10.50 12.30
C LEU A 51 -11.10 11.07 12.63
N PRO A 52 -12.02 11.10 11.64
CA PRO A 52 -13.38 11.48 11.91
C PRO A 52 -14.02 10.48 12.89
N PRO A 53 -14.94 10.93 13.77
CA PRO A 53 -15.68 10.02 14.63
C PRO A 53 -16.42 9.00 13.78
N GLN A 54 -16.30 7.72 14.13
CA GLN A 54 -16.99 6.64 13.44
C GLN A 54 -18.44 6.60 13.92
N HIS A 55 -19.38 6.85 13.02
CA HIS A 55 -20.81 6.72 13.27
C HIS A 55 -21.37 5.59 12.42
N PHE A 56 -21.43 4.40 13.00
CA PHE A 56 -22.05 3.26 12.35
C PHE A 56 -23.56 3.30 12.56
N SER A 57 -24.32 2.86 11.55
CA SER A 57 -25.75 2.66 11.74
C SER A 57 -25.97 1.44 12.66
N PRO A 58 -27.07 1.36 13.41
CA PRO A 58 -27.35 0.20 14.27
C PRO A 58 -27.35 -1.14 13.52
N VAL A 59 -27.69 -1.12 12.22
CA VAL A 59 -27.64 -2.30 11.35
C VAL A 59 -26.19 -2.75 11.12
N LEU A 60 -25.30 -1.80 10.86
CA LEU A 60 -23.90 -2.08 10.60
C LEU A 60 -23.17 -2.52 11.87
N GLU A 61 -23.48 -1.91 13.02
CA GLU A 61 -22.96 -2.35 14.33
C GLU A 61 -23.36 -3.80 14.61
N LYS A 62 -24.63 -4.16 14.37
CA LYS A 62 -25.11 -5.53 14.53
C LYS A 62 -24.38 -6.52 13.62
N GLU A 63 -24.13 -6.14 12.37
CA GLU A 63 -23.37 -6.97 11.43
C GLU A 63 -21.90 -7.12 11.86
N MET A 64 -21.27 -6.06 12.35
CA MET A 64 -19.91 -6.14 12.90
C MET A 64 -19.83 -7.09 14.09
N LEU A 65 -20.81 -7.05 14.99
CA LEU A 65 -20.89 -7.98 16.12
C LEU A 65 -21.09 -9.43 15.66
N ARG A 66 -21.94 -9.67 14.65
CA ARG A 66 -22.12 -11.01 14.04
C ARG A 66 -20.81 -11.52 13.42
N VAL A 67 -20.11 -10.68 12.66
CA VAL A 67 -18.82 -11.02 12.04
C VAL A 67 -17.76 -11.28 13.10
N ALA A 68 -17.71 -10.49 14.16
CA ALA A 68 -16.82 -10.70 15.30
C ALA A 68 -17.12 -12.04 16.03
N ALA A 69 -18.39 -12.43 16.09
CA ALA A 69 -18.83 -13.73 16.60
C ALA A 69 -18.59 -14.90 15.62
N GLN A 70 -18.12 -14.61 14.40
CA GLN A 70 -17.95 -15.59 13.31
C GLN A 70 -19.23 -16.33 12.91
N ASP A 71 -20.40 -15.74 13.18
CA ASP A 71 -21.69 -16.35 12.84
C ASP A 71 -21.94 -16.23 11.32
N PRO A 72 -22.17 -17.34 10.59
CA PRO A 72 -22.41 -17.31 9.15
C PRO A 72 -23.73 -16.58 8.82
N LEU A 73 -23.72 -15.82 7.72
CA LEU A 73 -24.90 -15.06 7.27
C LEU A 73 -25.85 -15.99 6.50
N ASP A 74 -27.04 -16.25 7.05
CA ASP A 74 -28.14 -16.91 6.33
C ASP A 74 -29.17 -15.87 5.85
N ALA A 75 -28.79 -15.09 4.83
CA ALA A 75 -29.61 -13.99 4.33
C ALA A 75 -30.47 -14.34 3.11
N ILE A 76 -30.08 -15.38 2.36
CA ILE A 76 -30.69 -15.68 1.05
C ILE A 76 -31.29 -17.08 1.09
N ASP A 77 -32.61 -17.12 1.13
CA ASP A 77 -33.37 -18.35 0.95
C ASP A 77 -33.29 -18.81 -0.51
N ARG A 78 -32.48 -19.85 -0.75
CA ARG A 78 -32.31 -20.49 -2.06
C ARG A 78 -33.41 -21.51 -2.38
N THR A 79 -34.14 -21.99 -1.37
CA THR A 79 -35.17 -23.03 -1.51
C THR A 79 -36.42 -22.50 -2.23
N ARG A 80 -36.62 -21.18 -2.25
CA ARG A 80 -37.72 -20.51 -2.96
C ARG A 80 -37.79 -20.81 -4.46
N TYR A 81 -36.66 -21.15 -5.09
CA TYR A 81 -36.57 -21.42 -6.53
C TYR A 81 -36.31 -22.91 -6.86
N GLU A 82 -36.31 -23.77 -5.85
CA GLU A 82 -36.15 -25.22 -6.04
C GLU A 82 -37.48 -25.86 -6.50
N SER A 83 -37.39 -27.08 -7.07
CA SER A 83 -38.56 -27.79 -7.60
C SER A 83 -39.59 -28.06 -6.50
N LEU A 84 -40.79 -27.51 -6.68
CA LEU A 84 -41.88 -27.68 -5.73
C LEU A 84 -42.45 -29.10 -5.82
N SER A 85 -42.43 -29.84 -4.71
CA SER A 85 -43.16 -31.11 -4.58
C SER A 85 -44.60 -30.85 -4.10
N PRO A 86 -45.61 -31.54 -4.64
CA PRO A 86 -46.97 -31.43 -4.14
C PRO A 86 -47.06 -31.87 -2.67
N PRO A 87 -47.90 -31.23 -1.83
CA PRO A 87 -48.13 -31.67 -0.46
C PRO A 87 -48.60 -33.13 -0.41
N SER A 88 -48.01 -33.95 0.47
CA SER A 88 -48.45 -35.33 0.69
C SER A 88 -49.93 -35.36 1.11
N PRO A 89 -50.75 -36.30 0.58
CA PRO A 89 -52.12 -36.48 1.05
C PRO A 89 -52.13 -36.83 2.55
N SER A 90 -53.04 -36.22 3.31
CA SER A 90 -53.21 -36.50 4.75
C SER A 90 -53.65 -37.97 4.95
N PRO A 91 -52.99 -38.74 5.82
CA PRO A 91 -53.32 -40.16 6.04
C PRO A 91 -54.60 -40.39 6.87
N SER A 92 -55.28 -39.35 7.36
CA SER A 92 -56.51 -39.53 8.14
C SER A 92 -57.58 -38.46 7.82
N PRO A 93 -58.76 -38.86 7.29
CA PRO A 93 -59.86 -37.95 6.96
C PRO A 93 -60.74 -37.55 8.17
N SER A 94 -60.41 -37.95 9.41
CA SER A 94 -61.36 -37.90 10.53
C SER A 94 -61.26 -36.68 11.47
N SER A 95 -60.45 -35.66 11.17
CA SER A 95 -60.41 -34.43 11.99
C SER A 95 -60.66 -33.19 11.15
N SER A 96 -61.73 -32.44 11.45
CA SER A 96 -62.09 -31.19 10.75
C SER A 96 -60.96 -30.15 10.76
N THR A 97 -60.09 -30.19 11.77
CA THR A 97 -58.89 -29.35 11.91
C THR A 97 -57.75 -29.69 10.92
N SER A 98 -57.69 -30.93 10.40
CA SER A 98 -56.67 -31.35 9.43
C SER A 98 -56.97 -30.90 7.99
N SER A 99 -58.23 -30.57 7.69
CA SER A 99 -58.64 -30.07 6.38
C SER A 99 -58.10 -28.65 6.12
N SER A 100 -58.16 -27.75 7.11
CA SER A 100 -57.75 -26.35 6.96
C SER A 100 -56.23 -26.18 6.84
N SER A 101 -55.46 -26.97 7.59
CA SER A 101 -53.99 -26.98 7.49
C SER A 101 -53.49 -27.55 6.18
N THR A 102 -54.18 -28.56 5.64
CA THR A 102 -53.91 -29.13 4.32
C THR A 102 -54.21 -28.12 3.21
N THR A 103 -55.38 -27.46 3.26
CA THR A 103 -55.74 -26.41 2.30
C THR A 103 -54.74 -25.24 2.30
N ARG A 104 -54.27 -24.82 3.48
CA ARG A 104 -53.25 -23.76 3.59
C ARG A 104 -51.92 -24.16 2.95
N LYS A 105 -51.48 -25.41 3.12
CA LYS A 105 -50.27 -25.94 2.45
C LYS A 105 -50.43 -25.93 0.93
N TRP A 106 -51.58 -26.35 0.41
CA TRP A 106 -51.87 -26.29 -1.03
C TRP A 106 -51.91 -24.86 -1.57
N GLN A 107 -52.50 -23.91 -0.85
CA GLN A 107 -52.48 -22.49 -1.22
C GLN A 107 -51.06 -21.93 -1.28
N GLN A 108 -50.21 -22.29 -0.30
CA GLN A 108 -48.81 -21.88 -0.27
C GLN A 108 -48.02 -22.48 -1.44
N THR A 109 -48.15 -23.78 -1.71
CA THR A 109 -47.50 -24.43 -2.86
C THR A 109 -47.97 -23.82 -4.18
N LEU A 110 -49.27 -23.52 -4.31
CA LEU A 110 -49.82 -22.88 -5.51
C LEU A 110 -49.25 -21.46 -5.71
N ALA A 111 -49.18 -20.65 -4.65
CA ALA A 111 -48.57 -19.33 -4.71
C ALA A 111 -47.10 -19.41 -5.13
N GLN A 112 -46.34 -20.35 -4.55
CA GLN A 112 -44.95 -20.60 -4.94
C GLN A 112 -44.84 -21.03 -6.42
N ALA A 113 -45.73 -21.90 -6.89
CA ALA A 113 -45.75 -22.35 -8.28
C ALA A 113 -46.00 -21.20 -9.26
N TYR A 114 -46.95 -20.31 -8.95
CA TYR A 114 -47.16 -19.09 -9.74
C TYR A 114 -45.92 -18.19 -9.76
N THR A 115 -45.26 -18.00 -8.62
CA THR A 115 -44.02 -17.19 -8.58
C THR A 115 -42.87 -17.82 -9.38
N ALA A 116 -42.75 -19.15 -9.36
CA ALA A 116 -41.75 -19.86 -10.17
C ALA A 116 -42.06 -19.74 -11.67
N GLN A 117 -43.33 -19.87 -12.05
CA GLN A 117 -43.76 -19.74 -13.44
C GLN A 117 -43.51 -18.33 -13.99
N THR A 118 -43.83 -17.28 -13.23
CA THR A 118 -43.57 -15.90 -13.66
C THR A 118 -42.08 -15.64 -13.80
N TYR A 119 -41.26 -16.11 -12.85
CA TYR A 119 -39.80 -16.03 -12.95
C TYR A 119 -39.24 -16.75 -14.18
N LEU A 120 -39.67 -17.98 -14.44
CA LEU A 120 -39.21 -18.76 -15.60
C LEU A 120 -39.64 -18.11 -16.93
N SER A 121 -40.84 -17.53 -16.98
CA SER A 121 -41.30 -16.76 -18.14
C SER A 121 -40.39 -15.54 -18.38
N ALA A 122 -40.08 -14.76 -17.34
CA ALA A 122 -39.18 -13.61 -17.44
C ALA A 122 -37.74 -14.04 -17.78
N ARG A 123 -37.29 -15.18 -17.26
CA ARG A 123 -35.97 -15.74 -17.59
C ARG A 123 -35.89 -16.16 -19.06
N SER A 124 -36.94 -16.76 -19.60
CA SER A 124 -37.02 -17.11 -21.03
C SER A 124 -36.89 -15.88 -21.92
N THR A 125 -37.62 -14.80 -21.60
CA THR A 125 -37.50 -13.53 -22.34
C THR A 125 -36.11 -12.93 -22.22
N ASN A 126 -35.51 -12.95 -21.02
CA ASN A 126 -34.15 -12.44 -20.80
C ASN A 126 -33.09 -13.26 -21.55
N LEU A 127 -33.23 -14.58 -21.61
CA LEU A 127 -32.35 -15.44 -22.40
C LEU A 127 -32.51 -15.21 -23.91
N GLY A 128 -33.73 -14.91 -24.37
CA GLY A 128 -33.97 -14.47 -25.74
C GLY A 128 -33.19 -13.20 -26.08
N LEU A 129 -33.30 -12.17 -25.22
CA LEU A 129 -32.54 -10.93 -25.36
C LEU A 129 -31.03 -11.15 -25.28
N LEU A 130 -30.57 -12.03 -24.38
CA LEU A 130 -29.15 -12.37 -24.25
C LEU A 130 -28.64 -13.09 -25.50
N ASN A 131 -29.44 -13.99 -26.09
CA ASN A 131 -29.05 -14.69 -27.31
C ASN A 131 -28.97 -13.74 -28.52
N GLU A 132 -29.87 -12.76 -28.59
CA GLU A 132 -29.91 -11.79 -29.68
C GLU A 132 -28.81 -10.71 -29.55
N PHE A 133 -28.65 -10.13 -28.37
CA PHE A 133 -27.78 -8.96 -28.16
C PHE A 133 -26.50 -9.25 -27.35
N GLY A 134 -26.44 -10.37 -26.62
CA GLY A 134 -25.37 -10.63 -25.66
C GLY A 134 -23.98 -10.64 -26.28
N LYS A 135 -23.82 -11.26 -27.46
CA LYS A 135 -22.54 -11.27 -28.17
C LYS A 135 -22.08 -9.85 -28.52
N ASN A 136 -22.97 -9.02 -29.07
CA ASN A 136 -22.63 -7.66 -29.48
C ASN A 136 -22.31 -6.77 -28.27
N SER A 137 -23.12 -6.85 -27.21
CA SER A 137 -22.87 -6.13 -25.96
C SER A 137 -21.54 -6.53 -25.33
N TRP A 138 -21.19 -7.82 -25.37
CA TRP A 138 -19.90 -8.29 -24.85
C TRP A 138 -18.72 -7.76 -25.67
N LEU A 139 -18.81 -7.76 -27.01
CA LEU A 139 -17.77 -7.21 -27.87
C LEU A 139 -17.57 -5.70 -27.66
N VAL A 140 -18.65 -4.94 -27.50
CA VAL A 140 -18.56 -3.50 -27.17
C VAL A 140 -17.91 -3.29 -25.81
N GLY A 141 -18.30 -4.08 -24.81
CA GLY A 141 -17.66 -4.05 -23.48
C GLY A 141 -16.17 -4.38 -23.56
N ASN A 142 -15.77 -5.37 -24.36
CA ASN A 142 -14.36 -5.70 -24.55
C ASN A 142 -13.59 -4.56 -25.22
N ALA A 143 -14.15 -3.93 -26.27
CA ALA A 143 -13.53 -2.78 -26.91
C ALA A 143 -13.31 -1.61 -25.94
N GLN A 144 -14.31 -1.32 -25.08
CA GLN A 144 -14.17 -0.30 -24.04
C GLN A 144 -13.06 -0.64 -23.03
N LEU A 145 -12.96 -1.90 -22.62
CA LEU A 145 -11.90 -2.36 -21.71
C LEU A 145 -10.51 -2.26 -22.36
N GLU A 146 -10.39 -2.60 -23.65
CA GLU A 146 -9.15 -2.42 -24.39
C GLU A 146 -8.74 -0.94 -24.49
N ASP A 147 -9.70 -0.03 -24.68
CA ASP A 147 -9.40 1.40 -24.73
C ASP A 147 -8.97 1.95 -23.37
N ILE A 148 -9.59 1.49 -22.28
CA ILE A 148 -9.16 1.81 -20.91
C ILE A 148 -7.74 1.28 -20.68
N LEU A 149 -7.47 0.02 -21.05
CA LEU A 149 -6.15 -0.59 -20.90
C LEU A 149 -5.08 0.22 -21.64
N ARG A 150 -5.31 0.55 -22.92
CA ARG A 150 -4.40 1.40 -23.71
C ARG A 150 -4.21 2.78 -23.09
N GLY A 151 -5.25 3.33 -22.43
CA GLY A 151 -5.18 4.57 -21.68
C GLY A 151 -4.19 4.48 -20.52
N LEU A 152 -4.36 3.47 -19.68
CA LEU A 152 -3.51 3.20 -18.53
C LEU A 152 -2.07 2.88 -18.95
N GLU A 153 -1.87 2.11 -20.01
CA GLU A 153 -0.54 1.81 -20.56
C GLU A 153 0.19 3.09 -20.99
N ARG A 154 -0.51 4.01 -21.68
CA ARG A 154 0.03 5.32 -22.06
C ARG A 154 0.39 6.19 -20.84
N GLU A 155 -0.45 6.18 -19.81
CA GLU A 155 -0.15 6.90 -18.56
C GLU A 155 1.09 6.34 -17.88
N VAL A 156 1.23 5.00 -17.81
CA VAL A 156 2.41 4.34 -17.24
C VAL A 156 3.67 4.68 -18.05
N GLU A 157 3.60 4.66 -19.37
CA GLU A 157 4.72 5.06 -20.23
C GLU A 157 5.10 6.53 -20.04
N GLY A 158 4.10 7.43 -19.94
CA GLY A 158 4.32 8.85 -19.67
C GLY A 158 5.03 9.08 -18.34
N VAL A 159 4.53 8.48 -17.25
CA VAL A 159 5.15 8.59 -15.92
C VAL A 159 6.56 8.00 -15.89
N LYS A 160 6.80 6.88 -16.59
CA LYS A 160 8.15 6.32 -16.71
C LYS A 160 9.11 7.28 -17.42
N ALA A 161 8.67 7.90 -18.51
CA ALA A 161 9.48 8.90 -19.21
C ALA A 161 9.78 10.13 -18.35
N GLU A 162 8.82 10.58 -17.54
CA GLU A 162 9.03 11.66 -16.56
C GLU A 162 10.04 11.27 -15.48
N ILE A 163 9.92 10.05 -14.93
CA ILE A 163 10.88 9.51 -13.97
C ILE A 163 12.28 9.44 -14.59
N ASP A 164 12.41 8.92 -15.81
CA ASP A 164 13.68 8.79 -16.51
C ASP A 164 14.31 10.17 -16.78
N ALA A 165 13.51 11.16 -17.17
CA ALA A 165 13.98 12.54 -17.35
C ALA A 165 14.56 13.12 -16.05
N VAL A 166 13.85 12.95 -14.92
CA VAL A 166 14.31 13.39 -13.59
C VAL A 166 15.57 12.63 -13.15
N VAL A 167 15.65 11.33 -13.44
CA VAL A 167 16.83 10.51 -13.15
C VAL A 167 18.05 10.99 -13.94
N VAL A 168 17.88 11.27 -15.23
CA VAL A 168 18.97 11.79 -16.09
C VAL A 168 19.43 13.16 -15.61
N GLU A 169 18.49 14.07 -15.31
CA GLU A 169 18.80 15.40 -14.77
C GLU A 169 19.56 15.29 -13.44
N ARG A 170 19.04 14.50 -12.49
CA ARG A 170 19.67 14.28 -11.19
C ARG A 170 21.07 13.69 -11.34
N ARG A 171 21.23 12.68 -12.19
CA ARG A 171 22.53 12.04 -12.42
C ARG A 171 23.52 13.04 -13.01
N GLY A 172 23.11 13.83 -14.01
CA GLY A 172 23.96 14.86 -14.61
C GLY A 172 24.40 15.92 -13.60
N ALA A 173 23.48 16.38 -12.73
CA ALA A 173 23.81 17.32 -11.67
C ALA A 173 24.83 16.76 -10.67
N GLN A 174 24.65 15.52 -10.22
CA GLN A 174 25.58 14.89 -9.26
C GLN A 174 26.95 14.59 -9.89
N GLU A 175 26.97 14.02 -11.10
CA GLU A 175 28.22 13.73 -11.81
C GLU A 175 28.99 15.01 -12.16
N GLY A 176 28.30 16.13 -12.42
CA GLY A 176 28.92 17.43 -12.66
C GLY A 176 29.69 17.98 -11.46
N VAL A 177 29.19 17.77 -10.24
CA VAL A 177 29.82 18.23 -8.98
C VAL A 177 30.88 17.24 -8.48
N ARG A 178 30.91 16.02 -9.02
CA ARG A 178 31.86 14.96 -8.62
C ARG A 178 33.32 15.41 -8.60
N GLY A 179 33.76 16.10 -9.65
CA GLY A 179 35.14 16.57 -9.77
C GLY A 179 35.51 17.60 -8.71
N GLU A 180 34.56 18.47 -8.34
CA GLU A 180 34.75 19.44 -7.27
C GLU A 180 34.87 18.75 -5.91
N VAL A 181 33.99 17.80 -5.59
CA VAL A 181 34.04 17.03 -4.34
C VAL A 181 35.38 16.30 -4.19
N GLN A 182 35.83 15.61 -5.25
CA GLN A 182 37.12 14.92 -5.25
C GLN A 182 38.29 15.89 -5.11
N GLY A 183 38.24 17.04 -5.79
CA GLY A 183 39.25 18.08 -5.69
C GLY A 183 39.36 18.67 -4.28
N LEU A 184 38.21 18.92 -3.64
CA LEU A 184 38.13 19.40 -2.25
C LEU A 184 38.67 18.34 -1.27
N GLU A 185 38.32 17.07 -1.45
CA GLU A 185 38.81 15.97 -0.61
C GLU A 185 40.34 15.81 -0.72
N GLU A 186 40.88 15.82 -1.94
CA GLU A 186 42.32 15.77 -2.16
C GLU A 186 43.05 17.00 -1.63
N GLY A 187 42.48 18.19 -1.86
CA GLY A 187 43.03 19.45 -1.37
C GLY A 187 43.10 19.47 0.15
N TRP A 188 42.03 19.00 0.81
CA TRP A 188 41.98 18.83 2.26
C TRP A 188 43.04 17.82 2.73
N ARG A 189 43.11 16.64 2.13
CA ARG A 189 44.10 15.60 2.50
C ARG A 189 45.54 16.12 2.37
N LYS A 190 45.85 16.80 1.27
CA LYS A 190 47.18 17.42 1.05
C LYS A 190 47.45 18.54 2.03
N GLY A 191 46.45 19.37 2.34
CA GLY A 191 46.56 20.47 3.30
C GLY A 191 46.89 19.96 4.70
N VAL A 192 46.11 19.00 5.20
CA VAL A 192 46.35 18.36 6.51
C VAL A 192 47.70 17.65 6.53
N GLY A 193 48.04 16.89 5.47
CA GLY A 193 49.33 16.23 5.35
C GLY A 193 50.51 17.19 5.46
N ARG A 194 50.46 18.33 4.76
CA ARG A 194 51.51 19.36 4.83
C ARG A 194 51.64 19.98 6.22
N VAL A 195 50.52 20.24 6.91
CA VAL A 195 50.58 20.78 8.28
C VAL A 195 51.29 19.79 9.20
N LEU A 196 50.95 18.50 9.12
CA LEU A 196 51.59 17.46 9.91
C LEU A 196 53.08 17.31 9.58
N GLU A 197 53.46 17.34 8.30
CA GLU A 197 54.86 17.32 7.87
C GLU A 197 55.66 18.50 8.44
N VAL A 198 55.08 19.70 8.42
CA VAL A 198 55.70 20.91 8.98
C VAL A 198 55.84 20.81 10.51
N GLU A 199 54.82 20.31 11.21
CA GLU A 199 54.89 20.10 12.67
C GLU A 199 55.96 19.08 13.05
N VAL A 200 56.06 17.97 12.32
CA VAL A 200 57.09 16.94 12.53
C VAL A 200 58.49 17.51 12.27
N ALA A 201 58.67 18.26 11.18
CA ALA A 201 59.94 18.91 10.87
C ALA A 201 60.33 19.95 11.93
N ALA A 202 59.37 20.75 12.40
CA ALA A 202 59.59 21.74 13.46
C ALA A 202 60.01 21.07 14.78
N GLU A 203 59.36 19.97 15.18
CA GLU A 203 59.76 19.16 16.34
C GLU A 203 61.16 18.55 16.16
N GLY A 204 61.49 18.07 14.95
CA GLY A 204 62.84 17.61 14.61
C GLY A 204 63.90 18.67 14.85
N VAL A 205 63.69 19.88 14.32
CA VAL A 205 64.60 21.03 14.51
C VAL A 205 64.70 21.42 15.99
N ARG A 206 63.58 21.42 16.74
CA ARG A 206 63.61 21.69 18.19
C ARG A 206 64.49 20.68 18.94
N ARG A 207 64.41 19.39 18.59
CA ARG A 207 65.25 18.33 19.19
C ARG A 207 66.73 18.58 18.90
N GLU A 208 67.09 18.87 17.65
CA GLU A 208 68.47 19.18 17.27
C GLU A 208 69.03 20.41 18.02
N ILE A 209 68.22 21.47 18.18
CA ILE A 209 68.62 22.65 18.94
C ILE A 209 68.90 22.29 20.41
N LEU A 210 68.05 21.46 21.02
CA LEU A 210 68.24 21.01 22.40
C LEU A 210 69.50 20.14 22.55
N GLU A 211 69.79 19.27 21.60
CA GLU A 211 71.00 18.45 21.59
C GLU A 211 72.26 19.33 21.46
N ARG A 212 72.31 20.25 20.49
CA ARG A 212 73.45 21.18 20.34
C ARG A 212 73.66 22.06 21.56
N ARG A 213 72.58 22.50 22.23
CA ARG A 213 72.68 23.25 23.50
C ARG A 213 73.26 22.41 24.64
N ARG A 214 73.01 21.10 24.68
CA ARG A 214 73.61 20.21 25.67
C ARG A 214 75.10 19.96 25.39
N GLU A 215 75.48 19.87 24.12
CA GLU A 215 76.88 19.70 23.70
C GLU A 215 77.72 20.95 23.99
N GLY A 216 77.21 22.15 23.72
CA GLY A 216 77.91 23.40 24.03
C GLY A 216 77.91 23.81 25.51
N ALA A 217 77.19 23.09 26.37
CA ALA A 217 77.18 23.28 27.82
C ALA A 217 78.13 22.32 28.57
N ARG A 218 78.89 21.49 27.83
CA ARG A 218 80.03 20.72 28.34
C ARG A 218 81.34 21.42 28.00
#